data_AF-A0A2P4TBC5-F1
#
_entry.id   AF-A0A2P4TBC5-F1
#
_cell.length_a   1.000
_cell.length_b   1.000
_cell.length_c   1.000
_cell.angle_alpha   90.00
_cell.angle_beta   90.00
_cell.angle_gamma   90.00
#
_symmetry.space_group_name_H-M   'P 1'
#
loop_
_entity.id
_entity.type
_entity.pdbx_description
1 polymer ?
#
loop_
_entity_poly.entity_id
_entity_poly.type
_entity_poly.pdbx_seq_one_letter_code
_entity_poly.pdbx_strand_id
1 'polypeptide(L)'
;MPELCLGVSGLSSQHHNLLWLVQLVPSWITRGREVRRRLSLVIIAKLLNKKHMRIPDDCDKQMSLLHQYLVYMKPSNMLEKMRKEEQQNVSEEHIEERIDTELEAEVYYLIYILLHLVSEASFFDTVNSDQRQHLLKLCGTLDKHIKCDIREDAKLFYRTKVKDLVVRIYGRWQDLIQNSRLTQ
;
A
#
# COMPACT_ATOMS: atom_id res chain seq x y z
N MET A 1 11.39 -12.06 -14.46
CA MET A 1 11.07 -10.82 -13.70
C MET A 1 10.56 -11.12 -12.30
N PRO A 2 9.70 -12.13 -12.09
CA PRO A 2 9.28 -12.52 -10.74
C PRO A 2 10.46 -12.82 -9.81
N GLU A 3 11.50 -13.49 -10.31
CA GLU A 3 12.68 -13.93 -9.56
C GLU A 3 13.49 -12.74 -9.01
N LEU A 4 13.68 -11.71 -9.84
CA LEU A 4 14.35 -10.48 -9.44
C LEU A 4 13.58 -9.78 -8.32
N CYS A 5 12.26 -9.59 -8.49
CA CYS A 5 11.45 -8.90 -7.49
C CYS A 5 11.39 -9.68 -6.18
N LEU A 6 11.30 -11.01 -6.24
CA LEU A 6 11.36 -11.89 -5.07
C LEU A 6 12.72 -11.77 -4.36
N GLY A 7 13.82 -11.86 -5.11
CA GLY A 7 15.18 -11.72 -4.56
C GLY A 7 15.40 -10.38 -3.88
N VAL A 8 15.01 -9.27 -4.54
CA VAL A 8 15.12 -7.92 -3.97
C VAL A 8 14.24 -7.78 -2.72
N SER A 9 13.01 -8.30 -2.74
CA SER A 9 12.14 -8.30 -1.55
C SER A 9 12.71 -9.12 -0.39
N GLY A 10 13.65 -10.03 -0.65
CA GLY A 10 14.35 -10.84 0.35
C GLY A 10 15.48 -10.09 1.07
N LEU A 11 15.95 -8.95 0.56
CA LEU A 11 17.12 -8.23 1.09
C LEU A 11 16.88 -7.58 2.46
N SER A 12 15.62 -7.36 2.85
CA SER A 12 15.27 -6.76 4.15
C SER A 12 13.94 -7.29 4.67
N SER A 13 13.80 -7.39 5.98
CA SER A 13 12.50 -7.61 6.65
C SER A 13 11.85 -6.31 7.11
N GLN A 14 12.60 -5.21 7.19
CA GLN A 14 12.12 -3.90 7.62
C GLN A 14 11.35 -3.20 6.49
N HIS A 15 10.12 -2.77 6.77
CA HIS A 15 9.20 -2.16 5.79
C HIS A 15 9.76 -0.86 5.17
N HIS A 16 10.43 -0.02 5.95
CA HIS A 16 11.06 1.20 5.44
C HIS A 16 12.13 0.91 4.38
N ASN A 17 13.04 -0.01 4.66
CA ASN A 17 14.10 -0.41 3.73
C ASN A 17 13.52 -1.03 2.46
N LEU A 18 12.43 -1.80 2.57
CA LEU A 18 11.75 -2.40 1.43
C LEU A 18 11.17 -1.32 0.50
N LEU A 19 10.54 -0.27 1.05
CA LEU A 19 10.12 0.88 0.24
C LEU A 19 11.32 1.58 -0.40
N TRP A 20 12.41 1.74 0.34
CA TRP A 20 13.61 2.37 -0.20
C TRP A 20 14.20 1.60 -1.38
N LEU A 21 14.21 0.27 -1.33
CA LEU A 21 14.61 -0.58 -2.45
C LEU A 21 13.77 -0.32 -3.72
N VAL A 22 12.46 -0.08 -3.59
CA VAL A 22 11.62 0.32 -4.74
C VAL A 22 12.04 1.70 -5.26
N GLN A 23 12.28 2.64 -4.36
CA GLN A 23 12.62 4.03 -4.72
C GLN A 23 14.01 4.15 -5.36
N LEU A 24 14.94 3.23 -5.06
CA LEU A 24 16.26 3.15 -5.71
C LEU A 24 16.20 2.72 -7.17
N VAL A 25 15.17 1.96 -7.55
CA VAL A 25 14.99 1.57 -8.96
C VAL A 25 14.70 2.83 -9.79
N PRO A 26 15.32 3.06 -10.95
CA PRO A 26 15.04 4.24 -11.78
C PRO A 26 13.57 4.34 -12.23
N SER A 27 12.94 5.52 -12.13
CA SER A 27 11.57 5.75 -12.63
C SER A 27 11.52 6.39 -14.03
N TRP A 28 12.63 6.97 -14.51
CA TRP A 28 12.66 7.66 -15.80
C TRP A 28 12.71 6.72 -17.01
N ILE A 29 13.04 5.44 -16.81
CA ILE A 29 13.02 4.41 -17.86
C ILE A 29 11.84 3.45 -17.72
N THR A 30 11.26 3.02 -18.84
CA THR A 30 10.11 2.12 -18.90
C THR A 30 10.33 0.84 -18.09
N ARG A 31 11.50 0.21 -18.24
CA ARG A 31 11.82 -1.02 -17.53
C ARG A 31 11.90 -0.83 -16.02
N GLY A 32 12.45 0.30 -15.58
CA GLY A 32 12.55 0.62 -14.16
C GLY A 32 11.16 0.87 -13.53
N ARG A 33 10.25 1.53 -14.25
CA ARG A 33 8.84 1.65 -13.83
C ARG A 33 8.11 0.30 -13.74
N GLU A 34 8.36 -0.60 -14.68
CA GLU A 34 7.83 -1.96 -14.60
C GLU A 34 8.37 -2.72 -13.37
N VAL A 35 9.66 -2.62 -13.10
CA VAL A 35 10.30 -3.21 -11.91
C VAL A 35 9.69 -2.63 -10.64
N ARG A 36 9.56 -1.30 -10.53
CA ARG A 36 8.94 -0.62 -9.38
C ARG A 36 7.54 -1.15 -9.11
N ARG A 37 6.69 -1.22 -10.14
CA ARG A 37 5.32 -1.72 -10.00
C ARG A 37 5.26 -3.14 -9.46
N ARG A 38 5.98 -4.05 -10.11
CA ARG A 38 5.99 -5.48 -9.74
C ARG A 38 6.61 -5.70 -8.36
N LEU A 39 7.73 -5.03 -8.07
CA LEU A 39 8.40 -5.12 -6.77
C LEU A 39 7.50 -4.58 -5.65
N SER A 40 6.80 -3.47 -5.87
CA SER A 40 5.81 -2.96 -4.93
C SER A 40 4.73 -3.99 -4.61
N LEU A 41 4.18 -4.68 -5.62
CA LEU A 41 3.18 -5.74 -5.39
C LEU A 41 3.75 -6.91 -4.57
N VAL A 42 4.98 -7.34 -4.86
CA VAL A 42 5.67 -8.39 -4.08
C VAL A 42 5.86 -7.96 -2.63
N ILE A 43 6.28 -6.72 -2.40
CA ILE A 43 6.52 -6.20 -1.05
C ILE A 43 5.20 -6.02 -0.30
N ILE A 44 4.15 -5.50 -0.93
CA ILE A 44 2.82 -5.42 -0.32
C ILE A 44 2.35 -6.82 0.09
N ALA A 45 2.47 -7.82 -0.80
CA ALA A 45 2.13 -9.19 -0.48
C ALA A 45 2.93 -9.71 0.73
N LYS A 46 4.24 -9.42 0.78
CA LYS A 46 5.11 -9.79 1.90
C LYS A 46 4.65 -9.16 3.22
N LEU A 47 4.41 -7.84 3.22
CA LEU A 47 4.04 -7.07 4.41
C LEU A 47 2.63 -7.41 4.92
N LEU A 48 1.71 -7.76 4.03
CA LEU A 48 0.36 -8.24 4.40
C LEU A 48 0.31 -9.74 4.75
N ASN A 49 1.48 -10.40 4.83
CA ASN A 49 1.64 -11.84 5.06
C ASN A 49 0.87 -12.72 4.04
N LYS A 50 0.93 -12.34 2.77
CA LYS A 50 0.37 -13.04 1.60
C LYS A 50 1.48 -13.64 0.73
N LYS A 51 2.55 -14.15 1.35
CA LYS A 51 3.82 -14.56 0.71
C LYS A 51 3.68 -15.64 -0.38
N HIS A 52 2.58 -16.38 -0.42
CA HIS A 52 2.33 -17.43 -1.43
C HIS A 52 1.62 -16.92 -2.69
N MET A 53 1.36 -15.61 -2.80
CA MET A 53 0.64 -15.05 -3.93
C MET A 53 1.62 -14.72 -5.07
N ARG A 54 1.58 -15.52 -6.15
CA ARG A 54 2.35 -15.23 -7.37
C ARG A 54 1.79 -13.96 -8.01
N ILE A 55 2.64 -12.95 -8.17
CA ILE A 55 2.26 -11.72 -8.88
C ILE A 55 2.05 -12.06 -10.37
N PRO A 56 0.86 -11.79 -10.93
CA PRO A 56 0.58 -12.03 -12.35
C PRO A 56 1.50 -11.21 -13.25
N ASP A 57 1.80 -11.69 -14.46
CA ASP A 57 2.51 -10.90 -15.47
C ASP A 57 1.61 -9.87 -16.16
N ASP A 58 0.30 -10.15 -16.15
CA ASP A 58 -0.74 -9.31 -16.76
C ASP A 58 -1.08 -8.08 -15.89
N CYS A 59 -1.18 -6.93 -16.53
CA CYS A 59 -1.41 -5.65 -15.88
C CYS A 59 -2.79 -5.57 -15.20
N ASP A 60 -3.84 -6.05 -15.85
CA ASP A 60 -5.20 -5.94 -15.29
C ASP A 60 -5.40 -6.87 -14.10
N LYS A 61 -4.79 -8.07 -14.15
CA LYS A 61 -4.71 -8.96 -12.99
C LYS A 61 -3.88 -8.36 -11.85
N GLN A 62 -2.78 -7.66 -12.15
CA GLN A 62 -2.02 -6.93 -11.14
C GLN A 62 -2.86 -5.82 -10.48
N MET A 63 -3.66 -5.07 -11.25
CA MET A 63 -4.54 -4.03 -10.72
C MET A 63 -5.69 -4.61 -9.88
N SER A 64 -6.25 -5.74 -10.31
CA SER A 64 -7.25 -6.48 -9.53
C SER A 64 -6.69 -6.96 -8.20
N LEU A 65 -5.43 -7.41 -8.20
CA LEU A 65 -4.71 -7.80 -6.98
C LEU A 65 -4.46 -6.60 -6.06
N LEU A 66 -4.05 -5.46 -6.61
CA LEU A 66 -3.83 -4.23 -5.85
C LEU A 66 -5.11 -3.75 -5.14
N HIS A 67 -6.26 -3.90 -5.80
CA HIS A 67 -7.56 -3.62 -5.20
C HIS A 67 -7.84 -4.51 -3.97
N GLN A 68 -7.51 -5.81 -4.04
CA GLN A 68 -7.65 -6.71 -2.89
C GLN A 68 -6.71 -6.31 -1.74
N TYR A 69 -5.48 -5.89 -2.04
CA TYR A 69 -4.54 -5.43 -1.03
C TYR A 69 -5.01 -4.19 -0.28
N LEU A 70 -5.61 -3.20 -0.96
CA LEU A 70 -6.20 -2.04 -0.28
C LEU A 70 -7.29 -2.41 0.73
N VAL A 71 -8.09 -3.45 0.46
CA VAL A 71 -9.10 -3.92 1.42
C VAL A 71 -8.45 -4.47 2.69
N TYR A 72 -7.33 -5.19 2.56
CA TYR A 72 -6.56 -5.70 3.70
C TYR A 72 -5.83 -4.61 4.49
N MET A 73 -5.60 -3.45 3.88
CA MET A 73 -4.93 -2.31 4.50
C MET A 73 -5.83 -1.47 5.41
N LYS A 74 -7.11 -1.86 5.59
CA LYS A 74 -8.06 -1.16 6.45
C LYS A 74 -7.49 -0.96 7.87
N PRO A 75 -7.28 0.29 8.34
CA PRO A 75 -6.59 0.59 9.60
C PRO A 75 -7.09 -0.21 10.80
N SER A 76 -8.41 -0.18 11.06
CA SER A 76 -9.05 -0.94 12.14
C SER A 76 -8.80 -2.44 12.06
N ASN A 77 -8.88 -3.03 10.87
CA ASN A 77 -8.62 -4.45 10.68
C ASN A 77 -7.14 -4.78 10.97
N MET A 78 -6.21 -3.91 10.58
CA MET A 78 -4.78 -4.10 10.85
C MET A 78 -4.45 -3.93 12.33
N LEU A 79 -5.03 -2.91 12.99
CA LEU A 79 -4.92 -2.70 14.43
C LEU A 79 -5.44 -3.91 15.21
N GLU A 80 -6.66 -4.37 14.90
CA GLU A 80 -7.25 -5.55 15.55
C GLU A 80 -6.40 -6.81 15.34
N LYS A 81 -5.80 -6.96 14.16
CA LYS A 81 -4.94 -8.09 13.86
C LYS A 81 -3.65 -8.06 14.67
N MET A 82 -2.92 -6.93 14.67
CA MET A 82 -1.66 -6.83 15.41
C MET A 82 -1.88 -6.88 16.92
N ARG A 83 -2.97 -6.30 17.44
CA ARG A 83 -3.36 -6.43 18.84
C ARG A 83 -3.52 -7.90 19.26
N LYS A 84 -4.18 -8.71 18.43
CA LYS A 84 -4.34 -10.16 18.68
C LYS A 84 -2.99 -10.89 18.63
N GLU A 85 -2.09 -10.49 17.73
CA GLU A 85 -0.74 -11.08 17.64
C GLU A 85 0.12 -10.73 18.86
N GLU A 86 0.02 -9.51 19.41
CA GLU A 86 0.72 -9.11 20.64
C GLU A 86 0.17 -9.79 21.89
N GLN A 87 -1.15 -9.89 22.02
CA GLN A 87 -1.82 -10.59 23.13
C GLN A 87 -1.48 -12.09 23.19
N GLN A 88 -1.11 -12.70 22.07
CA GLN A 88 -0.63 -14.08 22.03
C GLN A 88 0.82 -14.23 22.50
N ASN A 89 1.60 -13.15 22.49
CA ASN A 89 3.03 -13.17 22.79
C ASN A 89 3.37 -12.64 24.20
N VAL A 90 2.44 -11.94 24.88
CA VAL A 90 2.65 -11.32 26.20
C VAL A 90 1.57 -11.76 27.19
N SER A 91 1.99 -12.31 28.34
CA SER A 91 1.12 -12.92 29.36
C SER A 91 0.76 -12.02 30.55
N GLU A 92 1.04 -10.71 30.52
CA GLU A 92 0.86 -9.83 31.70
C GLU A 92 -0.01 -8.60 31.42
N GLU A 93 -1.06 -8.44 32.24
CA GLU A 93 -2.17 -7.47 32.14
C GLU A 93 -1.84 -6.02 32.52
N HIS A 94 -0.57 -5.62 32.60
CA HIS A 94 -0.21 -4.29 33.11
C HIS A 94 0.75 -3.57 32.17
N ILE A 95 0.18 -2.85 31.17
CA ILE A 95 0.58 -1.58 30.50
C ILE A 95 -0.37 -1.39 29.27
N GLU A 96 -1.70 -1.47 29.42
CA GLU A 96 -2.61 -1.51 28.25
C GLU A 96 -2.65 -0.21 27.41
N GLU A 97 -2.65 0.98 28.02
CA GLU A 97 -2.81 2.23 27.26
C GLU A 97 -1.55 2.69 26.49
N ARG A 98 -0.35 2.49 27.06
CA ARG A 98 0.90 2.89 26.39
C ARG A 98 1.19 1.97 25.19
N ILE A 99 0.94 0.67 25.36
CA ILE A 99 1.06 -0.32 24.29
C ILE A 99 0.10 0.01 23.14
N ASP A 100 -1.15 0.38 23.44
CA ASP A 100 -2.13 0.70 22.37
C ASP A 100 -1.70 1.92 21.52
N THR A 101 -1.10 2.94 22.14
CA THR A 101 -0.61 4.12 21.39
C THR A 101 0.62 3.84 20.53
N GLU A 102 1.55 3.00 21.00
CA GLU A 102 2.75 2.61 20.25
C GLU A 102 2.41 1.66 19.11
N LEU A 103 1.57 0.65 19.38
CA LEU A 103 1.01 -0.26 18.39
C LEU A 103 0.28 0.50 17.30
N GLU A 104 -0.52 1.50 17.69
CA GLU A 104 -1.22 2.31 16.71
C GLU A 104 -0.25 3.08 15.80
N ALA A 105 0.78 3.69 16.39
CA ALA A 105 1.79 4.39 15.61
C ALA A 105 2.48 3.44 14.60
N GLU A 106 2.81 2.22 15.01
CA GLU A 106 3.41 1.21 14.15
C GLU A 106 2.48 0.80 12.99
N VAL A 107 1.20 0.53 13.28
CA VAL A 107 0.21 0.18 12.26
C VAL A 107 0.04 1.30 11.25
N TYR A 108 -0.12 2.54 11.69
CA TYR A 108 -0.28 3.66 10.78
C TYR A 108 0.99 3.94 9.97
N TYR A 109 2.17 3.72 10.55
CA TYR A 109 3.43 3.80 9.81
C TYR A 109 3.52 2.70 8.75
N LEU A 110 3.10 1.47 9.06
CA LEU A 110 3.04 0.38 8.09
C LEU A 110 2.06 0.70 6.95
N ILE A 111 0.87 1.23 7.26
CA ILE A 111 -0.11 1.68 6.26
C ILE A 111 0.47 2.80 5.38
N TYR A 112 1.18 3.76 5.98
CA TYR A 112 1.88 4.81 5.24
C TYR A 112 2.86 4.23 4.21
N ILE A 113 3.67 3.24 4.62
CA ILE A 113 4.58 2.54 3.71
C ILE A 113 3.83 1.78 2.62
N LEU A 114 2.78 1.03 2.99
CA LEU A 114 1.96 0.27 2.04
C LEU A 114 1.29 1.18 1.01
N LEU A 115 0.81 2.37 1.39
CA LEU A 115 0.21 3.33 0.47
C LEU A 115 1.21 3.90 -0.53
N HIS A 116 2.47 4.13 -0.13
CA HIS A 116 3.52 4.48 -1.09
C HIS A 116 3.75 3.38 -2.10
N LEU A 117 3.81 2.12 -1.65
CA LEU A 117 3.94 0.97 -2.55
C LEU A 117 2.73 0.85 -3.48
N VAL A 118 1.51 1.11 -2.99
CA VAL A 118 0.29 1.16 -3.81
C VAL A 118 0.39 2.25 -4.87
N SER A 119 0.93 3.42 -4.51
CA SER A 119 1.15 4.52 -5.44
C SER A 119 2.13 4.15 -6.55
N GLU A 120 3.22 3.45 -6.22
CA GLU A 120 4.19 2.94 -7.20
C GLU A 120 3.59 1.82 -8.06
N ALA A 121 2.82 0.90 -7.47
CA ALA A 121 2.17 -0.23 -8.15
C ALA A 121 1.10 0.19 -9.17
N SER A 122 0.46 1.34 -8.94
CA SER A 122 -0.59 1.90 -9.80
C SER A 122 -0.09 2.99 -10.75
N PHE A 123 1.22 3.18 -10.88
CA PHE A 123 1.79 4.19 -11.77
C PHE A 123 1.73 3.76 -13.24
N PHE A 124 1.10 4.56 -14.10
CA PHE A 124 1.05 4.34 -15.54
C PHE A 124 1.43 5.61 -16.30
N ASP A 125 2.21 5.47 -17.38
CA ASP A 125 2.56 6.58 -18.27
C ASP A 125 1.36 7.00 -19.12
N THR A 126 0.57 6.02 -19.56
CA THR A 126 -0.66 6.19 -20.33
C THR A 126 -1.73 5.26 -19.76
N VAL A 127 -2.98 5.72 -19.75
CA VAL A 127 -4.11 5.01 -19.16
C VAL A 127 -5.12 4.67 -20.25
N ASN A 128 -5.29 3.37 -20.51
CA ASN A 128 -6.33 2.86 -21.40
C ASN A 128 -7.70 2.73 -20.67
N SER A 129 -8.74 2.27 -21.37
CA SER A 129 -10.09 2.14 -20.80
C SER A 129 -10.13 1.18 -19.60
N ASP A 130 -9.45 0.04 -19.67
CA ASP A 130 -9.45 -0.97 -18.60
C ASP A 130 -8.71 -0.47 -17.35
N GLN A 131 -7.53 0.12 -17.54
CA GLN A 131 -6.75 0.76 -16.48
C GLN A 131 -7.53 1.91 -15.83
N ARG A 132 -8.27 2.69 -16.60
CA ARG A 132 -9.15 3.74 -16.08
C ARG A 132 -10.22 3.15 -15.17
N GLN A 133 -10.87 2.05 -15.56
CA GLN A 133 -11.86 1.37 -14.71
C GLN A 133 -11.21 0.84 -13.43
N HIS A 134 -9.99 0.32 -13.51
CA HIS A 134 -9.23 -0.09 -12.34
C HIS A 134 -8.91 1.09 -11.41
N LEU A 135 -8.46 2.23 -11.92
CA LEU A 135 -8.19 3.43 -11.11
C LEU A 135 -9.46 3.95 -10.41
N LEU A 136 -10.61 3.95 -11.09
CA LEU A 136 -11.90 4.31 -10.47
C LEU A 136 -12.25 3.38 -9.30
N LYS A 137 -12.06 2.07 -9.48
CA LYS A 137 -12.25 1.07 -8.40
C LYS A 137 -11.27 1.32 -7.24
N LEU A 138 -10.02 1.62 -7.54
CA LEU A 138 -9.01 1.93 -6.53
C LEU A 138 -9.37 3.20 -5.74
N CYS A 139 -9.85 4.26 -6.39
CA CYS A 139 -10.36 5.46 -5.71
C CYS A 139 -11.47 5.11 -4.71
N GLY A 140 -12.50 4.38 -5.16
CA GLY A 140 -13.61 3.99 -4.29
C GLY A 140 -13.18 3.12 -3.12
N THR A 141 -12.24 2.20 -3.33
CA THR A 141 -11.71 1.31 -2.28
C THR A 141 -10.80 2.04 -1.32
N LEU A 142 -9.97 2.97 -1.80
CA LEU A 142 -9.14 3.83 -0.96
C LEU A 142 -9.99 4.69 -0.03
N ASP A 143 -11.06 5.30 -0.55
CA ASP A 143 -12.00 6.07 0.25
C ASP A 143 -12.71 5.18 1.28
N LYS A 144 -13.31 4.08 0.83
CA LYS A 144 -14.13 3.20 1.66
C LYS A 144 -13.35 2.52 2.78
N HIS A 145 -12.16 1.99 2.48
CA HIS A 145 -11.44 1.12 3.42
C HIS A 145 -10.33 1.82 4.19
N ILE A 146 -9.77 2.91 3.65
CA ILE A 146 -8.69 3.65 4.32
C ILE A 146 -9.24 4.97 4.84
N LYS A 147 -9.61 5.91 3.95
CA LYS A 147 -9.96 7.28 4.34
C LYS A 147 -11.08 7.35 5.38
N CYS A 148 -12.19 6.66 5.16
CA CYS A 148 -13.34 6.66 6.06
C CYS A 148 -13.07 5.97 7.41
N ASP A 149 -12.02 5.15 7.49
CA ASP A 149 -11.68 4.39 8.70
C ASP A 149 -10.73 5.18 9.62
N ILE A 150 -10.05 6.19 9.09
CA ILE A 150 -9.16 7.07 9.86
C ILE A 150 -10.00 8.09 10.61
N ARG A 151 -10.03 7.96 11.95
CA ARG A 151 -10.63 8.98 12.83
C ARG A 151 -9.71 10.19 12.96
N GLU A 152 -10.28 11.39 12.89
CA GLU A 152 -9.54 12.64 13.08
C GLU A 152 -9.10 12.79 14.52
N ASP A 153 -7.79 12.93 14.74
CA ASP A 153 -7.22 13.35 16.02
C ASP A 153 -5.92 14.11 15.74
N ALA A 154 -5.89 15.40 16.11
CA ALA A 154 -4.75 16.27 15.90
C ALA A 154 -3.50 15.83 16.67
N LYS A 155 -3.65 14.99 17.70
CA LYS A 155 -2.53 14.47 18.50
C LYS A 155 -1.82 13.28 17.85
N LEU A 156 -2.42 12.68 16.82
CA LEU A 156 -1.93 11.42 16.22
C LEU A 156 -1.25 11.67 14.88
N PHE A 157 0.05 12.01 14.95
CA PHE A 157 0.89 12.41 13.82
C PHE A 157 0.79 11.46 12.60
N TYR A 158 0.86 10.14 12.80
CA TYR A 158 0.85 9.18 11.70
C TYR A 158 -0.50 9.09 10.99
N ARG A 159 -1.63 9.28 11.69
CA ARG A 159 -2.97 9.33 11.08
C ARG A 159 -3.05 10.47 10.07
N THR A 160 -2.56 11.64 10.45
CA THR A 160 -2.49 12.82 9.56
C THR A 160 -1.62 12.54 8.34
N LYS A 161 -0.43 11.95 8.53
CA LYS A 161 0.46 11.59 7.40
C LYS A 161 -0.18 10.62 6.42
N VAL A 162 -0.90 9.60 6.93
CA VAL A 162 -1.64 8.65 6.10
C VAL A 162 -2.76 9.37 5.35
N LYS A 163 -3.55 10.20 6.02
CA LYS A 163 -4.64 10.96 5.40
C LYS A 163 -4.15 11.89 4.28
N ASP A 164 -3.07 12.64 4.52
CA ASP A 164 -2.45 13.50 3.50
C ASP A 164 -1.93 12.69 2.29
N LEU A 165 -1.37 11.50 2.55
CA LEU A 165 -0.93 10.61 1.49
C LEU A 165 -2.12 10.05 0.69
N VAL A 166 -3.21 9.66 1.34
CA VAL A 166 -4.47 9.23 0.70
C VAL A 166 -4.98 10.32 -0.24
N VAL A 167 -5.02 11.58 0.21
CA VAL A 167 -5.47 12.71 -0.61
C VAL A 167 -4.58 12.88 -1.85
N ARG A 168 -3.26 12.79 -1.70
CA ARG A 168 -2.32 12.91 -2.83
C ARG A 168 -2.43 11.76 -3.83
N ILE A 169 -2.58 10.52 -3.35
CA ILE A 169 -2.77 9.35 -4.21
C ILE A 169 -4.08 9.47 -4.98
N TYR A 170 -5.17 9.82 -4.27
CA TYR A 170 -6.46 10.04 -4.88
C TYR A 170 -6.42 11.11 -5.97
N GLY A 171 -5.83 12.28 -5.66
CA GLY A 171 -5.66 13.37 -6.63
C GLY A 171 -4.92 12.93 -7.88
N ARG A 172 -3.76 12.25 -7.71
CA ARG A 172 -2.98 11.72 -8.83
C ARG A 172 -3.79 10.76 -9.71
N TRP A 173 -4.55 9.84 -9.11
CA TRP A 173 -5.40 8.93 -9.88
C TRP A 173 -6.52 9.66 -10.61
N GLN A 174 -7.14 10.67 -9.98
CA GLN A 174 -8.14 11.51 -10.64
C GLN A 174 -7.55 12.27 -11.83
N ASP A 175 -6.35 12.83 -11.70
CA ASP A 175 -5.66 13.52 -12.79
C ASP A 175 -5.40 12.57 -13.98
N LEU A 176 -4.89 11.36 -13.71
CA LEU A 176 -4.68 10.33 -14.73
C LEU A 176 -6.00 9.92 -15.41
N ILE A 177 -7.06 9.76 -14.63
CA ILE A 177 -8.41 9.47 -15.14
C ILE A 177 -8.88 10.63 -16.01
N GLN A 178 -8.74 11.89 -15.62
CA GLN A 178 -9.20 13.02 -16.41
C GLN A 178 -8.42 13.18 -17.72
N ASN A 179 -7.09 13.05 -17.66
CA ASN A 179 -6.21 13.15 -18.82
C ASN A 179 -6.44 12.05 -19.87
N SER A 180 -6.83 10.84 -19.44
CA SER A 180 -7.21 9.76 -20.38
C SER A 180 -8.45 10.06 -21.23
N ARG A 181 -9.32 11.01 -20.82
CA ARG A 181 -10.48 11.42 -21.62
C ARG A 181 -10.12 12.39 -22.75
N LEU A 182 -9.06 13.17 -22.57
CA LEU A 182 -8.64 14.21 -23.51
C LEU A 182 -7.81 13.64 -24.68
N THR A 183 -7.43 12.37 -24.58
CA THR A 183 -6.54 11.68 -25.52
C THR A 183 -7.24 10.56 -26.32
N GLN A 184 -8.55 10.35 -26.09
CA GLN A 184 -9.43 9.44 -26.85
C GLN A 184 -10.34 10.24 -27.78
#